data_AF-A0A922P0H3-F1
#
_entry.id   AF-A0A922P0H3-F1
#
_cell.length_a   1.000
_cell.length_b   1.000
_cell.length_c   1.000
_cell.angle_alpha   90.00
_cell.angle_beta   90.00
_cell.angle_gamma   90.00
#
_symmetry.space_group_name_H-M   'P 1'
#
loop_
_entity.id
_entity.type
_entity.pdbx_description
1 polymer ?
#
loop_
_entity_poly.entity_id
_entity_poly.type
_entity_poly.pdbx_seq_one_letter_code
_entity_poly.pdbx_strand_id
1 'polypeptide(L)'
;MRTGQASRDAFSVSFEFFPPKGPEMEGQLWQTVAELRDWNPEFVSVTYGAGGSTKAPTLATIRRLVEETPLVTAGHLTCVDASREEVHAVVAEYKATGVRHIVALRGDSASGVGTAYVPHPEGYTDTAELVAGLRALGDFDISVSAYPEKHPESPDMAADIETLKRKADAGAARALTQFFFENDVFERYLEKVRAAGISIPIVPGIMPIQNLTQLKRFAGRCGASVPSFLDDRFAGFDEKPEERAKVAADVAAEQMEDLQRRGIDDFHIYTMNRSGLVNAVLERLGRPKRPAQTGAAA
;
A
#
# COMPACT_ATOMS: atom_id res chain seq x y z
N MET A 1 16.33 -11.81 20.22
CA MET A 1 16.97 -10.57 20.70
C MET A 1 17.69 -9.93 19.52
N ARG A 2 17.22 -8.77 19.03
CA ARG A 2 18.00 -7.92 18.14
C ARG A 2 18.61 -6.81 19.00
N THR A 3 19.90 -6.93 19.29
CA THR A 3 20.71 -5.87 19.90
C THR A 3 21.47 -5.16 18.77
N GLY A 4 21.33 -3.84 18.67
CA GLY A 4 22.06 -3.03 17.71
C GLY A 4 21.40 -1.66 17.51
N GLN A 5 22.00 -0.66 18.15
CA GLN A 5 21.50 0.67 18.45
C GLN A 5 21.53 1.60 17.22
N ALA A 6 20.38 2.19 16.89
CA ALA A 6 20.27 3.42 16.13
C ALA A 6 19.06 4.18 16.69
N SER A 7 19.19 5.50 16.85
CA SER A 7 18.06 6.39 17.15
C SER A 7 17.04 6.31 16.01
N ARG A 8 16.19 5.28 16.04
CA ARG A 8 15.12 5.08 15.06
C ARG A 8 14.17 6.25 15.19
N ASP A 9 13.77 6.79 14.05
CA ASP A 9 12.62 7.68 13.98
C ASP A 9 11.45 7.01 14.72
N ALA A 10 10.56 7.79 15.34
CA ALA A 10 9.50 7.25 16.21
C ALA A 10 8.60 6.19 15.52
N PHE A 11 8.64 6.13 14.19
CA PHE A 11 7.96 5.18 13.33
C PHE A 11 8.69 5.02 11.98
N SER A 12 8.33 4.04 11.16
CA SER A 12 8.76 3.80 9.80
C SER A 12 7.62 4.05 8.80
N VAL A 13 7.96 4.45 7.58
CA VAL A 13 6.98 4.74 6.52
C VAL A 13 7.35 4.03 5.23
N SER A 14 6.34 3.72 4.43
CA SER A 14 6.46 3.31 3.03
C SER A 14 5.44 4.07 2.20
N PHE A 15 5.71 4.24 0.91
CA PHE A 15 4.88 5.06 0.01
C PHE A 15 4.38 4.26 -1.19
N GLU A 16 3.11 4.41 -1.55
CA GLU A 16 2.55 3.85 -2.77
C GLU A 16 2.43 4.90 -3.88
N PHE A 17 2.88 4.53 -5.08
CA PHE A 17 2.79 5.30 -6.31
C PHE A 17 1.98 4.58 -7.38
N PHE A 18 1.45 5.35 -8.33
CA PHE A 18 0.72 4.87 -9.49
C PHE A 18 1.52 5.10 -10.77
N PRO A 19 1.54 4.14 -11.71
CA PRO A 19 2.15 4.35 -13.01
C PRO A 19 1.47 5.54 -13.73
N PRO A 20 2.23 6.48 -14.30
CA PRO A 20 1.68 7.69 -14.88
C PRO A 20 0.93 7.40 -16.18
N LYS A 21 -0.14 8.17 -16.46
CA LYS A 21 -0.95 8.06 -17.69
C LYS A 21 -0.67 9.21 -18.66
N GLY A 22 0.61 9.49 -18.90
CA GLY A 22 1.08 10.53 -19.83
C GLY A 22 2.13 11.46 -19.22
N PRO A 23 2.71 12.38 -20.03
CA PRO A 23 3.89 13.16 -19.65
C PRO A 23 3.69 14.08 -18.43
N GLU A 24 2.51 14.67 -18.28
CA GLU A 24 2.19 15.54 -17.13
C GLU A 24 2.18 14.74 -15.82
N MET A 25 1.50 13.60 -15.81
CA MET A 25 1.47 12.71 -14.64
C MET A 25 2.84 12.10 -14.35
N GLU A 26 3.66 11.89 -15.39
CA GLU A 26 5.03 11.44 -15.23
C GLU A 26 5.87 12.50 -14.50
N GLY A 27 5.81 13.78 -14.92
CA GLY A 27 6.46 14.88 -14.23
C GLY A 27 6.04 14.98 -12.76
N GLN A 28 4.72 14.90 -12.49
CA GLN A 28 4.16 14.91 -11.14
C GLN A 28 4.66 13.74 -10.29
N LEU A 29 4.74 12.53 -10.85
CA LEU A 29 5.26 11.35 -10.16
C LEU A 29 6.72 11.57 -9.75
N TRP A 30 7.59 11.98 -10.67
CA TRP A 30 9.01 12.12 -10.38
C TRP A 30 9.33 13.28 -9.44
N GLN A 31 8.55 14.37 -9.50
CA GLN A 31 8.60 15.41 -8.46
C GLN A 31 8.25 14.81 -7.09
N THR A 32 7.16 14.03 -7.02
CA THR A 32 6.72 13.41 -5.77
C THR A 32 7.76 12.43 -5.23
N VAL A 33 8.36 11.59 -6.07
CA VAL A 33 9.44 10.67 -5.69
C VAL A 33 10.64 11.44 -5.13
N ALA A 34 11.06 12.51 -5.81
CA ALA A 34 12.19 13.33 -5.36
C ALA A 34 11.95 13.95 -3.98
N GLU A 35 10.76 14.49 -3.73
CA GLU A 35 10.39 15.10 -2.45
C GLU A 35 10.22 14.05 -1.34
N LEU A 36 9.61 12.90 -1.64
CA LEU A 36 9.31 11.88 -0.64
C LEU A 36 10.51 11.00 -0.28
N ARG A 37 11.52 10.90 -1.16
CA ARG A 37 12.77 10.18 -0.88
C ARG A 37 13.48 10.69 0.37
N ASP A 38 13.38 11.98 0.66
CA ASP A 38 14.04 12.61 1.80
C ASP A 38 13.42 12.21 3.15
N TRP A 39 12.30 11.48 3.16
CA TRP A 39 11.71 10.89 4.37
C TRP A 39 12.27 9.50 4.73
N ASN A 40 13.24 9.02 3.95
CA ASN A 40 13.88 7.70 4.09
C ASN A 40 12.87 6.57 4.32
N PRO A 41 11.95 6.32 3.36
CA PRO A 41 10.98 5.25 3.51
C PRO A 41 11.67 3.88 3.50
N GLU A 42 11.10 2.90 4.21
CA GLU A 42 11.56 1.51 4.21
C GLU A 42 11.48 0.89 2.80
N PHE A 43 10.43 1.23 2.07
CA PHE A 43 10.27 0.91 0.65
C PHE A 43 9.25 1.85 0.00
N VAL A 44 9.25 1.84 -1.33
CA VAL A 44 8.17 2.41 -2.14
C VAL A 44 7.54 1.32 -2.98
N SER A 45 6.22 1.37 -3.20
CA SER A 45 5.51 0.43 -4.07
C SER A 45 4.97 1.12 -5.31
N VAL A 46 4.92 0.39 -6.43
CA VAL A 46 4.26 0.86 -7.66
C VAL A 46 3.10 -0.07 -7.97
N THR A 47 1.91 0.51 -8.12
CA THR A 47 0.70 -0.26 -8.40
C THR A 47 0.71 -0.94 -9.77
N TYR A 48 -0.11 -1.98 -9.88
CA TYR A 48 -0.24 -2.82 -11.07
C TYR A 48 -1.71 -3.03 -11.37
N GLY A 49 -2.14 -2.62 -12.56
CA GLY A 49 -3.52 -2.68 -13.00
C GLY A 49 -4.04 -4.11 -13.15
N ALA A 50 -5.35 -4.27 -13.05
CA ALA A 50 -6.03 -5.54 -13.32
C ALA A 50 -5.66 -6.09 -14.70
N GLY A 51 -5.48 -7.40 -14.80
CA GLY A 51 -5.17 -8.12 -16.04
C GLY A 51 -3.91 -7.64 -16.76
N GLY A 52 -2.97 -7.02 -16.05
CA GLY A 52 -1.76 -6.47 -16.67
C GLY A 52 -1.98 -5.22 -17.53
N SER A 53 -3.15 -4.57 -17.42
CA SER A 53 -3.48 -3.34 -18.18
C SER A 53 -2.45 -2.21 -18.04
N THR A 54 -1.71 -2.18 -16.93
CA THR A 54 -0.62 -1.23 -16.70
C THR A 54 0.76 -1.90 -16.62
N LYS A 55 0.93 -3.13 -17.13
CA LYS A 55 2.21 -3.88 -17.06
C LYS A 55 3.39 -3.02 -17.52
N ALA A 56 3.32 -2.50 -18.74
CA ALA A 56 4.39 -1.71 -19.34
C ALA A 56 4.73 -0.43 -18.55
N PRO A 57 3.77 0.46 -18.21
CA PRO A 57 4.10 1.67 -17.46
C PRO A 57 4.51 1.38 -16.00
N THR A 58 4.02 0.30 -15.37
CA THR A 58 4.49 -0.14 -14.04
C THR A 58 5.96 -0.55 -14.11
N LEU A 59 6.35 -1.39 -15.07
CA LEU A 59 7.74 -1.80 -15.26
C LEU A 59 8.68 -0.64 -15.58
N ALA A 60 8.25 0.30 -16.43
CA ALA A 60 9.03 1.49 -16.75
C ALA A 60 9.29 2.35 -15.49
N THR A 61 8.26 2.53 -14.67
CA THR A 61 8.36 3.26 -13.39
C THR A 61 9.31 2.55 -12.41
N ILE A 62 9.15 1.24 -12.24
CA ILE A 62 10.01 0.43 -11.36
C ILE A 62 11.46 0.48 -11.82
N ARG A 63 11.72 0.31 -13.12
CA ARG A 63 13.09 0.35 -13.67
C ARG A 63 13.75 1.68 -13.34
N ARG A 64 13.06 2.78 -13.60
CA ARG A 64 13.59 4.11 -13.32
C ARG A 64 13.80 4.37 -11.83
N LEU A 65 12.91 3.89 -10.95
CA LEU A 65 13.11 3.97 -9.50
C LEU A 65 14.38 3.23 -9.05
N VAL A 66 14.61 2.02 -9.55
CA VAL A 66 15.79 1.21 -9.20
C VAL A 66 17.08 1.79 -9.79
N GLU A 67 17.03 2.34 -11.00
CA GLU A 67 18.21 2.90 -11.68
C GLU A 67 18.60 4.29 -11.17
N GLU A 68 17.63 5.15 -10.85
CA GLU A 68 17.87 6.57 -10.55
C GLU A 68 17.80 6.92 -9.06
N THR A 69 17.40 5.99 -8.20
CA THR A 69 17.21 6.26 -6.76
C THR A 69 17.74 5.14 -5.87
N PRO A 70 18.12 5.45 -4.61
CA PRO A 70 18.49 4.43 -3.63
C PRO A 70 17.27 3.76 -2.97
N LEU A 71 16.05 4.01 -3.45
CA LEU A 71 14.83 3.53 -2.80
C LEU A 71 14.64 2.03 -3.01
N VAL A 72 14.42 1.29 -1.92
CA VAL A 72 13.94 -0.09 -2.00
C VAL A 72 12.58 -0.07 -2.69
N THR A 73 12.50 -0.72 -3.86
CA THR A 73 11.32 -0.65 -4.72
C THR A 73 10.58 -1.98 -4.75
N ALA A 74 9.29 -1.94 -4.47
CA ALA A 74 8.36 -3.04 -4.53
C ALA A 74 7.45 -2.93 -5.76
N GLY A 75 7.27 -4.04 -6.47
CA GLY A 75 6.30 -4.11 -7.57
C GLY A 75 5.00 -4.76 -7.11
N HIS A 76 3.85 -4.11 -7.35
CA HIS A 76 2.58 -4.82 -7.26
C HIS A 76 2.51 -5.88 -8.35
N LEU A 77 1.82 -6.98 -8.05
CA LEU A 77 1.59 -8.08 -8.98
C LEU A 77 0.21 -8.66 -8.74
N THR A 78 -0.59 -8.75 -9.79
CA THR A 78 -1.93 -9.35 -9.76
C THR A 78 -1.95 -10.68 -10.51
N CYS A 79 -2.87 -11.58 -10.15
CA CYS A 79 -3.09 -12.86 -10.83
C CYS A 79 -4.44 -12.96 -11.56
N VAL A 80 -5.29 -11.94 -11.47
CA VAL A 80 -6.53 -11.83 -12.26
C VAL A 80 -6.23 -11.76 -13.76
N ASP A 81 -7.01 -12.48 -14.55
CA ASP A 81 -6.94 -12.51 -16.01
C ASP A 81 -5.55 -12.84 -16.58
N ALA A 82 -4.73 -13.60 -15.84
CA ALA A 82 -3.39 -14.01 -16.26
C ALA A 82 -3.14 -15.49 -15.94
N SER A 83 -2.54 -16.18 -16.90
CA SER A 83 -1.96 -17.51 -16.70
C SER A 83 -0.77 -17.45 -15.74
N ARG A 84 -0.41 -18.61 -15.16
CA ARG A 84 0.80 -18.73 -14.33
C ARG A 84 2.06 -18.35 -15.12
N GLU A 85 2.14 -18.71 -16.40
CA GLU A 85 3.27 -18.39 -17.28
C GLU A 85 3.44 -16.86 -17.43
N GLU A 86 2.35 -16.14 -17.67
CA GLU A 86 2.39 -14.67 -17.78
C GLU A 86 2.81 -14.01 -16.46
N VAL A 87 2.31 -14.51 -15.33
CA VAL A 87 2.74 -14.03 -14.00
C VAL A 87 4.24 -14.30 -13.80
N HIS A 88 4.73 -15.49 -14.17
CA HIS A 88 6.14 -15.86 -14.04
C HIS A 88 7.04 -14.99 -14.92
N ALA A 89 6.59 -14.62 -16.13
CA ALA A 89 7.30 -13.70 -17.00
C ALA A 89 7.46 -12.31 -16.35
N VAL A 90 6.42 -11.77 -15.73
CA VAL A 90 6.51 -10.49 -14.98
C VAL A 90 7.47 -10.62 -13.79
N VAL A 91 7.42 -11.73 -13.05
CA VAL A 91 8.35 -11.98 -11.93
C VAL A 91 9.80 -12.05 -12.41
N ALA A 92 10.06 -12.66 -13.57
CA ALA A 92 11.38 -12.69 -14.18
C ALA A 92 11.86 -11.28 -14.57
N GLU A 93 10.99 -10.44 -15.13
CA GLU A 93 11.29 -9.04 -15.46
C GLU A 93 11.59 -8.20 -14.20
N TYR A 94 10.80 -8.36 -13.12
CA TYR A 94 11.08 -7.74 -11.82
C TYR A 94 12.44 -8.19 -11.28
N LYS A 95 12.74 -9.49 -11.31
CA LYS A 95 14.02 -10.02 -10.83
C LYS A 95 15.20 -9.47 -11.62
N ALA A 96 15.08 -9.41 -12.95
CA ALA A 96 16.09 -8.86 -13.86
C ALA A 96 16.33 -7.36 -13.63
N THR A 97 15.30 -6.62 -13.23
CA THR A 97 15.38 -5.20 -12.88
C THR A 97 15.97 -4.97 -11.48
N GLY A 98 16.19 -6.03 -10.69
CA GLY A 98 16.73 -5.92 -9.33
C GLY A 98 15.68 -5.89 -8.22
N VAL A 99 14.38 -5.93 -8.55
CA VAL A 99 13.30 -6.00 -7.57
C VAL A 99 13.34 -7.34 -6.83
N ARG A 100 13.23 -7.26 -5.51
CA ARG A 100 13.12 -8.42 -4.60
C ARG A 100 11.91 -8.36 -3.68
N HIS A 101 11.15 -7.27 -3.71
CA HIS A 101 9.94 -7.08 -2.92
C HIS A 101 8.72 -7.04 -3.86
N ILE A 102 7.75 -7.93 -3.62
CA ILE A 102 6.50 -8.01 -4.38
C ILE A 102 5.32 -7.75 -3.45
N VAL A 103 4.38 -6.91 -3.88
CA VAL A 103 3.06 -6.79 -3.26
C VAL A 103 2.10 -7.68 -4.05
N ALA A 104 1.84 -8.88 -3.52
CA ALA A 104 1.04 -9.91 -4.18
C ALA A 104 -0.45 -9.68 -3.91
N LEU A 105 -1.22 -9.57 -4.99
CA LEU A 105 -2.64 -9.23 -4.98
C LEU A 105 -3.40 -10.19 -5.89
N ARG A 106 -4.69 -10.42 -5.62
CA ARG A 106 -5.56 -11.07 -6.61
C ARG A 106 -5.75 -10.16 -7.83
N GLY A 107 -6.05 -8.89 -7.57
CA GLY A 107 -6.49 -7.93 -8.57
C GLY A 107 -8.01 -7.81 -8.61
N ASP A 108 -8.47 -6.68 -9.15
CA ASP A 108 -9.89 -6.41 -9.38
C ASP A 108 -10.36 -7.10 -10.67
N SER A 109 -11.60 -7.57 -10.70
CA SER A 109 -12.21 -8.13 -11.91
C SER A 109 -12.24 -7.09 -13.04
N ALA A 110 -11.78 -7.46 -14.24
CA ALA A 110 -11.89 -6.61 -15.42
C ALA A 110 -13.34 -6.27 -15.80
N SER A 111 -14.30 -7.08 -15.35
CA SER A 111 -15.73 -6.87 -15.59
C SER A 111 -16.35 -5.84 -14.64
N GLY A 112 -15.55 -5.25 -13.73
CA GLY A 112 -15.95 -4.19 -12.83
C GLY A 112 -16.27 -4.68 -11.41
N VAL A 113 -16.38 -3.71 -10.50
CA VAL A 113 -16.66 -3.92 -9.08
C VAL A 113 -18.05 -4.55 -8.91
N GLY A 114 -18.13 -5.65 -8.14
CA GLY A 114 -19.37 -6.37 -7.86
C GLY A 114 -19.63 -7.59 -8.76
N THR A 115 -18.76 -7.86 -9.74
CA THR A 115 -18.75 -9.14 -10.45
C THR A 115 -17.92 -10.16 -9.69
N ALA A 116 -18.39 -11.40 -9.61
CA ALA A 116 -17.64 -12.47 -8.96
C ALA A 116 -16.30 -12.67 -9.70
N TYR A 117 -15.21 -12.67 -8.94
CA TYR A 117 -13.91 -13.05 -9.49
C TYR A 117 -13.95 -14.47 -10.04
N VAL A 118 -13.46 -14.64 -11.27
CA VAL A 118 -13.22 -15.93 -11.90
C VAL A 118 -11.74 -15.98 -12.24
N PRO A 119 -10.98 -16.96 -11.73
CA PRO A 119 -9.57 -17.09 -12.08
C PRO A 119 -9.40 -17.43 -13.56
N HIS A 120 -8.27 -17.02 -14.13
CA HIS A 120 -7.86 -17.53 -15.44
C HIS A 120 -7.79 -19.06 -15.38
N PRO A 121 -8.22 -19.82 -16.41
CA PRO A 121 -8.24 -21.29 -16.38
C PRO A 121 -6.88 -21.93 -16.06
N GLU A 122 -5.81 -21.25 -16.44
CA GLU A 122 -4.41 -21.65 -16.20
C GLU A 122 -3.69 -20.73 -15.19
N GLY A 123 -4.45 -19.95 -14.41
CA GLY A 123 -3.95 -18.94 -13.47
C GLY A 123 -3.74 -19.45 -12.05
N TYR A 124 -3.54 -18.51 -11.14
CA TYR A 124 -3.65 -18.74 -9.69
C TYR A 124 -5.10 -18.50 -9.27
N THR A 125 -5.63 -19.36 -8.41
CA THR A 125 -7.04 -19.29 -7.96
C THR A 125 -7.26 -18.13 -7.00
N ASP A 126 -6.28 -17.82 -6.17
CA ASP A 126 -6.33 -16.70 -5.22
C ASP A 126 -4.94 -16.18 -4.86
N THR A 127 -4.89 -15.15 -4.01
CA THR A 127 -3.62 -14.56 -3.58
C THR A 127 -2.77 -15.51 -2.75
N ALA A 128 -3.35 -16.48 -2.02
CA ALA A 128 -2.55 -17.42 -1.23
C ALA A 128 -1.80 -18.38 -2.15
N GLU A 129 -2.43 -18.87 -3.22
CA GLU A 129 -1.74 -19.64 -4.26
C GLU A 129 -0.67 -18.82 -4.97
N LEU A 130 -0.94 -17.55 -5.28
CA LEU A 130 0.06 -16.64 -5.86
C LEU A 130 1.29 -16.51 -4.95
N VAL A 131 1.09 -16.30 -3.63
CA VAL A 131 2.19 -16.20 -2.67
C VAL A 131 3.02 -17.49 -2.64
N ALA A 132 2.38 -18.66 -2.59
CA ALA A 132 3.08 -19.94 -2.64
C ALA A 132 3.87 -20.12 -3.95
N GLY A 133 3.28 -19.73 -5.08
CA GLY A 133 3.95 -19.71 -6.37
C GLY A 133 5.17 -18.80 -6.39
N LEU A 134 5.07 -17.59 -5.85
CA LEU A 134 6.19 -16.64 -5.75
C LEU A 134 7.32 -17.20 -4.87
N ARG A 135 7.00 -17.85 -3.75
CA ARG A 135 7.99 -18.52 -2.89
C ARG A 135 8.73 -19.65 -3.60
N ALA A 136 8.08 -20.36 -4.52
CA ALA A 136 8.72 -21.39 -5.33
C ALA A 136 9.66 -20.81 -6.41
N LEU A 137 9.43 -19.57 -6.85
CA LEU A 137 10.25 -18.90 -7.88
C LEU A 137 11.50 -18.22 -7.33
N GLY A 138 11.55 -17.97 -6.01
CA GLY A 138 12.73 -17.43 -5.36
C GLY A 138 12.46 -16.82 -3.99
N ASP A 139 13.53 -16.29 -3.39
CA ASP A 139 13.46 -15.61 -2.11
C ASP A 139 13.04 -14.14 -2.30
N PHE A 140 11.72 -13.92 -2.35
CA PHE A 140 11.12 -12.59 -2.40
C PHE A 140 10.64 -12.15 -1.01
N ASP A 141 10.77 -10.85 -0.73
CA ASP A 141 9.98 -10.21 0.33
C ASP A 141 8.55 -10.02 -0.22
N ILE A 142 7.54 -10.58 0.45
CA ILE A 142 6.17 -10.62 -0.08
C ILE A 142 5.24 -9.90 0.88
N SER A 143 4.63 -8.82 0.41
CA SER A 143 3.51 -8.16 1.09
C SER A 143 2.19 -8.60 0.47
N VAL A 144 1.13 -8.66 1.27
CA VAL A 144 -0.23 -8.99 0.81
C VAL A 144 -1.25 -7.97 1.30
N SER A 145 -2.45 -7.95 0.72
CA SER A 145 -3.55 -7.12 1.20
C SER A 145 -4.24 -7.68 2.44
N ALA A 146 -4.65 -6.76 3.32
CA ALA A 146 -5.52 -6.98 4.49
C ALA A 146 -6.68 -5.96 4.48
N TYR A 147 -7.84 -6.30 5.04
CA TYR A 147 -9.04 -5.46 4.98
C TYR A 147 -9.66 -5.29 6.37
N PRO A 148 -9.39 -4.17 7.08
CA PRO A 148 -9.91 -3.93 8.42
C PRO A 148 -11.44 -3.97 8.52
N GLU A 149 -12.11 -3.68 7.40
CA GLU A 149 -13.57 -3.64 7.27
C GLU A 149 -14.12 -4.74 6.36
N LYS A 150 -13.34 -5.83 6.14
CA LYS A 150 -13.63 -6.97 5.25
C LYS A 150 -13.54 -6.59 3.77
N HIS A 151 -12.98 -7.47 2.94
CA HIS A 151 -13.06 -7.30 1.49
C HIS A 151 -14.53 -7.33 1.02
N PRO A 152 -14.95 -6.48 0.05
CA PRO A 152 -16.34 -6.43 -0.42
C PRO A 152 -16.92 -7.77 -0.89
N GLU A 153 -16.07 -8.62 -1.48
CA GLU A 153 -16.47 -9.94 -1.98
C GLU A 153 -16.36 -11.07 -0.94
N SER A 154 -15.77 -10.81 0.23
CA SER A 154 -15.74 -11.82 1.30
C SER A 154 -17.15 -11.94 1.92
N PRO A 155 -17.64 -13.16 2.24
CA PRO A 155 -18.99 -13.32 2.81
C PRO A 155 -19.10 -12.66 4.19
N ASP A 156 -18.09 -12.82 5.03
CA ASP A 156 -18.00 -12.23 6.36
C ASP A 156 -16.53 -11.97 6.75
N MET A 157 -16.32 -11.37 7.92
CA MET A 157 -14.98 -11.06 8.45
C MET A 157 -14.17 -12.31 8.78
N ALA A 158 -14.81 -13.42 9.16
CA ALA A 158 -14.08 -14.65 9.51
C ALA A 158 -13.46 -15.28 8.27
N ALA A 159 -14.21 -15.34 7.16
CA ALA A 159 -13.69 -15.80 5.87
C ALA A 159 -12.59 -14.90 5.30
N ASP A 160 -12.67 -13.58 5.52
CA ASP A 160 -11.63 -12.63 5.12
C ASP A 160 -10.32 -12.86 5.89
N ILE A 161 -10.42 -13.06 7.21
CA ILE A 161 -9.28 -13.36 8.08
C ILE A 161 -8.69 -14.74 7.76
N GLU A 162 -9.52 -15.75 7.47
CA GLU A 162 -9.03 -17.06 7.02
C GLU A 162 -8.25 -16.93 5.70
N THR A 163 -8.71 -16.06 4.79
CA THR A 163 -7.95 -15.78 3.57
C THR A 163 -6.63 -15.09 3.86
N LEU A 164 -6.58 -14.13 4.80
CA LEU A 164 -5.31 -13.55 5.25
C LEU A 164 -4.40 -14.61 5.89
N LYS A 165 -4.95 -15.53 6.69
CA LYS A 165 -4.23 -16.64 7.29
C LYS A 165 -3.58 -17.53 6.23
N ARG A 166 -4.32 -17.93 5.19
CA ARG A 166 -3.78 -18.70 4.07
C ARG A 166 -2.63 -17.97 3.36
N LYS A 167 -2.73 -16.64 3.17
CA LYS A 167 -1.64 -15.84 2.61
C LYS A 167 -0.40 -15.82 3.51
N ALA A 168 -0.60 -15.69 4.83
CA ALA A 168 0.49 -15.72 5.80
C ALA A 168 1.18 -17.10 5.83
N ASP A 169 0.40 -18.17 5.91
CA ASP A 169 0.87 -19.56 5.92
C ASP A 169 1.60 -19.93 4.61
N ALA A 170 1.20 -19.33 3.48
CA ALA A 170 1.89 -19.47 2.19
C ALA A 170 3.25 -18.74 2.13
N GLY A 171 3.57 -17.91 3.14
CA GLY A 171 4.87 -17.24 3.26
C GLY A 171 4.83 -15.73 3.00
N ALA A 172 3.71 -15.04 3.15
CA ALA A 172 3.72 -13.58 3.17
C ALA A 172 4.54 -13.07 4.36
N ALA A 173 5.35 -12.03 4.15
CA ALA A 173 6.20 -11.43 5.18
C ALA A 173 5.47 -10.35 5.99
N ARG A 174 4.49 -9.66 5.39
CA ARG A 174 3.64 -8.64 6.02
C ARG A 174 2.33 -8.47 5.27
N ALA A 175 1.34 -7.87 5.92
CA ALA A 175 0.12 -7.42 5.25
C ALA A 175 0.02 -5.89 5.29
N LEU A 176 -0.36 -5.27 4.18
CA LEU A 176 -0.67 -3.86 4.07
C LEU A 176 -2.19 -3.73 4.07
N THR A 177 -2.75 -2.95 4.99
CA THR A 177 -4.20 -2.82 5.05
C THR A 177 -4.71 -1.88 3.97
N GLN A 178 -5.94 -2.14 3.50
CA GLN A 178 -6.76 -1.08 2.93
C GLN A 178 -6.84 0.10 3.92
N PHE A 179 -7.01 1.31 3.39
CA PHE A 179 -7.22 2.47 4.24
C PHE A 179 -8.49 2.36 5.08
N PHE A 180 -8.47 3.02 6.23
CA PHE A 180 -9.57 3.18 7.17
C PHE A 180 -9.46 4.58 7.79
N PHE A 181 -10.53 5.07 8.41
CA PHE A 181 -10.57 6.42 9.01
C PHE A 181 -10.82 6.43 10.52
N GLU A 182 -11.14 5.27 11.11
CA GLU A 182 -11.33 5.11 12.55
C GLU A 182 -10.34 4.09 13.11
N ASN A 183 -9.50 4.50 14.04
CA ASN A 183 -8.46 3.61 14.59
C ASN A 183 -9.01 2.42 15.38
N ASP A 184 -10.19 2.57 15.99
CA ASP A 184 -10.85 1.47 16.69
C ASP A 184 -11.28 0.34 15.73
N VAL A 185 -11.52 0.65 14.44
CA VAL A 185 -11.76 -0.36 13.41
C VAL A 185 -10.52 -1.22 13.20
N PHE A 186 -9.36 -0.57 13.10
CA PHE A 186 -8.08 -1.26 12.93
C PHE A 186 -7.67 -2.05 14.18
N GLU A 187 -7.88 -1.51 15.38
CA GLU A 187 -7.57 -2.21 16.63
C GLU A 187 -8.41 -3.49 16.78
N ARG A 188 -9.74 -3.40 16.60
CA ARG A 188 -10.62 -4.59 16.60
C ARG A 188 -10.25 -5.59 15.51
N TYR A 189 -9.76 -5.12 14.37
CA TYR A 189 -9.27 -5.99 13.31
C TYR A 189 -8.01 -6.73 13.74
N LEU A 190 -7.03 -6.04 14.34
CA LEU A 190 -5.82 -6.65 14.87
C LEU A 190 -6.13 -7.72 15.92
N GLU A 191 -7.05 -7.47 16.85
CA GLU A 191 -7.48 -8.46 17.84
C GLU A 191 -7.94 -9.77 17.18
N LYS A 192 -8.78 -9.67 16.15
CA LYS A 192 -9.28 -10.85 15.41
C LYS A 192 -8.17 -11.54 14.62
N VAL A 193 -7.28 -10.79 13.98
CA VAL A 193 -6.12 -11.33 13.25
C VAL A 193 -5.19 -12.09 14.19
N ARG A 194 -4.91 -11.55 15.38
CA ARG A 194 -4.09 -12.22 16.40
C ARG A 194 -4.80 -13.43 16.99
N ALA A 195 -6.10 -13.36 17.25
CA ALA A 195 -6.91 -14.50 17.71
C ALA A 195 -6.91 -15.67 16.69
N ALA A 196 -6.79 -15.37 15.39
CA ALA A 196 -6.64 -16.38 14.34
C ALA A 196 -5.21 -16.96 14.21
N GLY A 197 -4.28 -16.55 15.08
CA GLY A 197 -2.90 -17.06 15.11
C GLY A 197 -1.99 -16.48 14.02
N ILE A 198 -2.39 -15.39 13.36
CA ILE A 198 -1.58 -14.73 12.32
C ILE A 198 -0.55 -13.83 13.02
N SER A 199 0.74 -14.11 12.82
CA SER A 199 1.85 -13.41 13.50
C SER A 199 2.59 -12.39 12.65
N ILE A 200 2.36 -12.36 11.33
CA ILE A 200 3.02 -11.38 10.43
C ILE A 200 2.64 -9.94 10.82
N PRO A 201 3.51 -8.94 10.57
CA PRO A 201 3.16 -7.53 10.75
C PRO A 201 1.97 -7.14 9.89
N ILE A 202 1.05 -6.38 10.47
CA ILE A 202 -0.11 -5.79 9.79
C ILE A 202 0.10 -4.28 9.81
N VAL A 203 0.46 -3.73 8.65
CA VAL A 203 0.84 -2.32 8.49
C VAL A 203 -0.39 -1.53 8.07
N PRO A 204 -0.84 -0.53 8.85
CA PRO A 204 -1.97 0.32 8.48
C PRO A 204 -1.68 1.12 7.20
N GLY A 205 -2.60 0.99 6.24
CA GLY A 205 -2.69 1.88 5.08
C GLY A 205 -3.32 3.21 5.48
N ILE A 206 -2.61 4.31 5.28
CA ILE A 206 -3.06 5.67 5.57
C ILE A 206 -3.30 6.39 4.26
N MET A 207 -4.52 6.91 4.06
CA MET A 207 -4.83 7.73 2.89
C MET A 207 -5.15 9.17 3.31
N PRO A 208 -4.20 10.09 3.12
CA PRO A 208 -4.46 11.51 3.31
C PRO A 208 -5.56 12.03 2.36
N ILE A 209 -6.52 12.79 2.91
CA ILE A 209 -7.77 13.13 2.23
C ILE A 209 -7.58 14.35 1.32
N GLN A 210 -7.31 14.13 0.04
CA GLN A 210 -7.20 15.23 -0.94
C GLN A 210 -8.56 15.80 -1.35
N ASN A 211 -9.54 14.91 -1.57
CA ASN A 211 -10.89 15.27 -1.99
C ASN A 211 -11.89 14.33 -1.31
N LEU A 212 -12.62 14.84 -0.32
CA LEU A 212 -13.54 14.05 0.50
C LEU A 212 -14.67 13.42 -0.33
N THR A 213 -15.17 14.12 -1.35
CA THR A 213 -16.24 13.61 -2.22
C THR A 213 -15.77 12.44 -3.06
N GLN A 214 -14.60 12.56 -3.68
CA GLN A 214 -13.99 11.48 -4.46
C GLN A 214 -13.62 10.30 -3.55
N LEU A 215 -13.09 10.61 -2.36
CA LEU A 215 -12.77 9.63 -1.35
C LEU A 215 -13.99 8.78 -0.97
N LYS A 216 -15.13 9.39 -0.64
CA LYS A 216 -16.34 8.66 -0.27
C LYS A 216 -16.78 7.66 -1.34
N ARG A 217 -16.68 8.05 -2.62
CA ARG A 217 -16.97 7.15 -3.76
C ARG A 217 -15.99 5.99 -3.84
N PHE A 218 -14.70 6.26 -3.61
CA PHE A 218 -13.66 5.25 -3.64
C PHE A 218 -13.77 4.28 -2.45
N ALA A 219 -13.96 4.80 -1.24
CA ALA A 219 -14.18 4.03 -0.02
C ALA A 219 -15.36 3.05 -0.15
N GLY A 220 -16.49 3.51 -0.70
CA GLY A 220 -17.65 2.64 -0.96
C GLY A 220 -17.34 1.47 -1.91
N ARG A 221 -16.43 1.65 -2.88
CA ARG A 221 -15.99 0.56 -3.77
C ARG A 221 -15.02 -0.41 -3.09
N CYS A 222 -14.25 0.08 -2.11
CA CYS A 222 -13.26 -0.70 -1.37
C CYS A 222 -13.84 -1.37 -0.12
N GLY A 223 -15.09 -1.07 0.26
CA GLY A 223 -15.71 -1.57 1.48
C GLY A 223 -15.25 -0.84 2.76
N ALA A 224 -14.62 0.33 2.62
CA ALA A 224 -14.20 1.16 3.75
C ALA A 224 -15.29 2.17 4.13
N SER A 225 -15.52 2.37 5.41
CA SER A 225 -16.43 3.39 5.91
C SER A 225 -15.75 4.77 5.94
N VAL A 226 -16.54 5.81 5.71
CA VAL A 226 -16.09 7.20 5.89
C VAL A 226 -16.96 7.81 7.00
N PRO A 227 -16.42 8.01 8.20
CA PRO A 227 -17.19 8.47 9.35
C PRO A 227 -17.69 9.91 9.15
N SER A 228 -18.87 10.20 9.69
CA SER A 228 -19.53 11.51 9.52
C SER A 228 -18.75 12.67 10.12
N PHE A 229 -17.91 12.43 11.13
CA PHE A 229 -17.07 13.49 11.70
C PHE A 229 -16.15 14.13 10.65
N LEU A 230 -15.79 13.40 9.58
CA LEU A 230 -15.00 13.97 8.50
C LEU A 230 -15.79 15.00 7.71
N ASP A 231 -17.11 14.88 7.58
CA ASP A 231 -17.92 15.96 7.00
C ASP A 231 -17.83 17.22 7.85
N ASP A 232 -17.96 17.06 9.17
CA ASP A 232 -17.89 18.18 10.12
C ASP A 232 -16.50 18.85 10.09
N ARG A 233 -15.42 18.07 10.03
CA ARG A 233 -14.04 18.60 9.94
C ARG A 233 -13.80 19.40 8.66
N PHE A 234 -14.38 18.99 7.54
CA PHE A 234 -14.18 19.62 6.24
C PHE A 234 -15.23 20.70 5.91
N ALA A 235 -16.27 20.85 6.73
CA ALA A 235 -17.34 21.82 6.51
C ALA A 235 -16.82 23.26 6.41
N GLY A 236 -17.25 24.00 5.38
CA GLY A 236 -16.91 25.42 5.20
C GLY A 236 -15.53 25.69 4.55
N PHE A 237 -14.83 24.65 4.09
CA PHE A 237 -13.53 24.77 3.41
C PHE A 237 -13.58 24.48 1.90
N ASP A 238 -14.76 24.32 1.29
CA ASP A 238 -14.88 23.94 -0.12
C ASP A 238 -14.22 24.92 -1.09
N GLU A 239 -14.33 26.22 -0.81
CA GLU A 239 -13.70 27.29 -1.61
C GLU A 239 -12.34 27.75 -1.04
N LYS A 240 -11.79 27.02 -0.06
CA LYS A 240 -10.55 27.38 0.67
C LYS A 240 -9.51 26.26 0.57
N PRO A 241 -8.88 26.05 -0.61
CA PRO A 241 -8.02 24.89 -0.86
C PRO A 241 -6.83 24.78 0.09
N GLU A 242 -6.21 25.90 0.49
CA GLU A 242 -5.08 25.89 1.42
C GLU A 242 -5.49 25.45 2.83
N GLU A 243 -6.59 26.00 3.37
CA GLU A 243 -7.12 25.60 4.68
C GLU A 243 -7.62 24.15 4.67
N ARG A 244 -8.28 23.74 3.58
CA ARG A 244 -8.71 22.36 3.36
C ARG A 244 -7.53 21.39 3.42
N ALA A 245 -6.40 21.75 2.82
CA ALA A 245 -5.18 20.94 2.85
C ALA A 245 -4.59 20.84 4.27
N LYS A 246 -4.65 21.91 5.08
CA LYS A 246 -4.23 21.88 6.49
C LYS A 246 -5.10 20.91 7.29
N VAL A 247 -6.43 21.01 7.17
CA VAL A 247 -7.37 20.10 7.84
C VAL A 247 -7.12 18.64 7.43
N ALA A 248 -6.90 18.38 6.14
CA ALA A 248 -6.59 17.04 5.65
C ALA A 248 -5.30 16.48 6.25
N ALA A 249 -4.28 17.33 6.42
CA ALA A 249 -3.02 16.93 7.03
C ALA A 249 -3.18 16.71 8.55
N ASP A 250 -3.95 17.55 9.24
CA ASP A 250 -4.26 17.37 10.67
C ASP A 250 -4.96 16.04 10.92
N VAL A 251 -6.01 15.72 10.15
CA VAL A 251 -6.77 14.46 10.29
C VAL A 251 -5.87 13.23 10.13
N ALA A 252 -5.02 13.19 9.09
CA ALA A 252 -4.13 12.05 8.88
C ALA A 252 -3.00 11.98 9.92
N ALA A 253 -2.48 13.12 10.38
CA ALA A 253 -1.48 13.16 11.45
C ALA A 253 -2.07 12.69 12.79
N GLU A 254 -3.26 13.17 13.17
CA GLU A 254 -3.99 12.72 14.37
C GLU A 254 -4.25 11.21 14.32
N GLN A 255 -4.63 10.67 13.16
CA GLN A 255 -4.82 9.24 12.96
C GLN A 255 -3.54 8.45 13.23
N MET A 256 -2.41 8.86 12.64
CA MET A 256 -1.12 8.20 12.80
C MET A 256 -0.56 8.33 14.22
N GLU A 257 -0.69 9.52 14.83
CA GLU A 257 -0.24 9.76 16.21
C GLU A 257 -1.02 8.87 17.19
N ASP A 258 -2.33 8.72 17.00
CA ASP A 258 -3.13 7.84 17.82
C ASP A 258 -2.78 6.35 17.62
N LEU A 259 -2.51 5.92 16.38
CA LEU A 259 -1.99 4.58 16.11
C LEU A 259 -0.62 4.33 16.78
N GLN A 260 0.27 5.33 16.80
CA GLN A 260 1.55 5.24 17.53
C GLN A 260 1.35 5.08 19.03
N ARG A 261 0.42 5.83 19.63
CA ARG A 261 0.07 5.65 21.05
C ARG A 261 -0.46 4.24 21.36
N ARG A 262 -1.06 3.58 20.37
CA ARG A 262 -1.50 2.17 20.44
C ARG A 262 -0.38 1.16 20.11
N GLY A 263 0.86 1.62 19.91
CA GLY A 263 2.04 0.78 19.67
C GLY A 263 2.27 0.40 18.21
N ILE A 264 1.74 1.16 17.26
CA ILE A 264 1.95 0.96 15.83
C ILE A 264 3.02 1.91 15.31
N ASP A 265 4.14 1.33 14.87
CA ASP A 265 5.32 2.09 14.45
C ASP A 265 5.62 1.93 12.95
N ASP A 266 4.77 1.27 12.16
CA ASP A 266 4.95 1.10 10.72
C ASP A 266 3.72 1.62 9.98
N PHE A 267 3.90 2.43 8.93
CA PHE A 267 2.80 2.99 8.16
C PHE A 267 3.03 2.86 6.65
N HIS A 268 1.96 2.56 5.92
CA HIS A 268 1.96 2.56 4.45
C HIS A 268 1.08 3.70 3.94
N ILE A 269 1.64 4.65 3.22
CA ILE A 269 0.93 5.88 2.84
C ILE A 269 0.58 5.87 1.35
N TYR A 270 -0.72 5.98 1.06
CA TYR A 270 -1.24 6.15 -0.30
C TYR A 270 -1.03 7.59 -0.76
N THR A 271 0.01 7.82 -1.57
CA THR A 271 0.42 9.19 -1.93
C THR A 271 -0.45 9.84 -2.99
N MET A 272 -1.14 9.03 -3.80
CA MET A 272 -1.85 9.48 -5.01
C MET A 272 -0.94 10.28 -5.96
N ASN A 273 0.36 9.97 -5.98
CA ASN A 273 1.40 10.71 -6.69
C ASN A 273 1.44 12.21 -6.33
N ARG A 274 1.16 12.57 -5.08
CA ARG A 274 1.27 13.94 -4.59
C ARG A 274 1.97 13.98 -3.24
N SER A 275 3.08 14.71 -3.19
CA SER A 275 3.92 14.84 -1.99
C SER A 275 3.40 15.87 -1.01
N GLY A 276 2.77 16.97 -1.46
CA GLY A 276 2.44 18.12 -0.60
C GLY A 276 1.66 17.75 0.67
N LEU A 277 0.61 16.94 0.55
CA LEU A 277 -0.17 16.50 1.70
C LEU A 277 0.59 15.48 2.57
N VAL A 278 1.37 14.59 1.97
CA VAL A 278 2.19 13.60 2.69
C VAL A 278 3.29 14.31 3.49
N ASN A 279 3.98 15.29 2.89
CA ASN A 279 4.95 16.15 3.57
C ASN A 279 4.32 16.84 4.78
N ALA A 280 3.17 17.48 4.57
CA ALA A 280 2.45 18.20 5.62
C ALA A 280 2.04 17.29 6.80
N VAL A 281 1.71 16.03 6.55
CA VAL A 281 1.43 15.02 7.59
C VAL A 281 2.70 14.66 8.36
N LEU A 282 3.78 14.32 7.66
CA LEU A 282 5.04 13.88 8.29
C LEU A 282 5.72 15.02 9.08
N GLU A 283 5.61 16.26 8.61
CA GLU A 283 6.08 17.45 9.31
C GLU A 283 5.34 17.69 10.62
N ARG A 284 4.01 17.52 10.65
CA ARG A 284 3.20 17.61 11.88
C ARG A 284 3.57 16.57 12.92
N LEU A 285 3.89 15.36 12.45
CA LEU A 285 4.36 14.26 13.30
C LEU A 285 5.81 14.45 13.76
N GLY A 286 6.46 15.56 13.39
CA GLY A 286 7.85 15.85 13.78
C GLY A 286 8.85 14.83 13.23
N ARG A 287 8.50 14.09 12.18
CA ARG A 287 9.44 13.17 11.53
C ARG A 287 10.60 14.00 10.99
N PRO A 288 11.87 13.57 11.16
CA PRO A 288 12.99 14.25 10.52
C PRO A 288 13.15 13.78 9.07
N LYS A 289 13.53 14.70 8.18
CA LYS A 289 14.04 14.33 6.85
C LYS A 289 15.47 13.79 6.98
N ARG A 290 15.73 12.68 6.32
CA ARG A 290 17.04 12.04 6.19
C ARG A 290 17.15 11.59 4.74
N PRO A 291 17.97 12.24 3.90
CA PRO A 291 18.15 11.79 2.53
C PRO A 291 18.58 10.32 2.52
N ALA A 292 17.86 9.48 1.77
CA ALA A 292 18.23 8.08 1.60
C ALA A 292 19.68 8.02 1.08
N GLN A 293 20.57 7.39 1.84
CA GLN A 293 21.98 7.32 1.48
C GLN A 293 22.15 6.42 0.27
N THR A 294 22.83 6.89 -0.77
CA THR A 294 23.36 6.02 -1.81
C THR A 294 24.39 5.10 -1.17
N GLY A 295 24.05 3.82 -1.00
CA GLY A 295 25.03 2.83 -0.58
C GLY A 295 26.23 2.88 -1.53
N ALA A 296 27.42 3.14 -1.00
CA ALA A 296 28.64 2.90 -1.75
C ALA A 296 28.64 1.42 -2.13
N ALA A 297 28.61 1.15 -3.44
CA ALA A 297 28.88 -0.19 -3.94
C ALA A 297 30.24 -0.63 -3.40
N ALA A 298 30.24 -1.68 -2.57
CA ALA A 298 31.42 -2.41 -2.15
C ALA A 298 31.32 -3.83 -2.72
#